data_AF-A0A378FT63-F1
#
_entry.id   AF-A0A378FT63-F1
#
_cell.length_a   1.000
_cell.length_b   1.000
_cell.length_c   1.000
_cell.angle_alpha   90.00
_cell.angle_beta   90.00
_cell.angle_gamma   90.00
#
_symmetry.space_group_name_H-M   'P 1'
#
loop_
_entity.id
_entity.type
_entity.pdbx_description
1 polymer ?
#
loop_
_entity_poly.entity_id
_entity_poly.type
_entity_poly.pdbx_seq_one_letter_code
_entity_poly.pdbx_strand_id
1 'polypeptide(L)' 'MYAVFQSGGKQHRVSEGQTVRLEKLDIATGEAVEFAEVLMIANGEEIKIGRSFR' A
#
# COMPACT_ATOMS: atom_id res chain seq x y z
N MET A 1 -2.94 7.34 -10.69
CA MET A 1 -2.78 5.93 -10.26
C MET A 1 -2.91 5.87 -8.75
N TYR A 2 -3.58 4.84 -8.22
CA TYR A 2 -3.60 4.59 -6.77
C TYR A 2 -3.50 3.09 -6.48
N ALA A 3 -3.00 2.76 -5.29
CA ALA A 3 -2.87 1.40 -4.80
C ALA A 3 -3.59 1.25 -3.46
N VAL A 4 -4.04 0.04 -3.15
CA VAL A 4 -4.57 -0.36 -1.85
C VAL A 4 -3.68 -1.46 -1.29
N PHE A 5 -3.15 -1.27 -0.09
CA PHE A 5 -2.30 -2.24 0.61
C PHE A 5 -2.71 -2.36 2.08
N GLN A 6 -2.25 -3.42 2.74
CA GLN A 6 -2.52 -3.64 4.16
C GLN A 6 -1.30 -3.30 5.02
N SER A 7 -1.53 -2.59 6.13
CA SER A 7 -0.51 -2.32 7.15
C SER A 7 -1.16 -2.06 8.50
N GLY A 8 -0.63 -2.68 9.56
CA GLY A 8 -1.16 -2.54 10.92
C GLY A 8 -2.61 -3.01 11.07
N GLY A 9 -3.00 -4.07 10.34
CA GLY A 9 -4.37 -4.59 10.35
C GLY A 9 -5.40 -3.72 9.62
N LYS A 10 -4.99 -2.61 8.99
CA LYS A 10 -5.85 -1.68 8.25
C LYS A 10 -5.47 -1.65 6.78
N GLN A 11 -6.44 -1.35 5.92
CA GLN A 11 -6.20 -1.10 4.48
C GLN A 11 -6.02 0.38 4.22
N HIS A 12 -5.05 0.72 3.38
CA HIS A 12 -4.71 2.10 3.04
C HIS A 12 -4.75 2.28 1.53
N ARG A 13 -5.47 3.30 1.06
CA ARG A 13 -5.45 3.75 -0.33
C ARG A 13 -4.45 4.89 -0.49
N VAL A 14 -3.46 4.71 -1.35
CA VAL A 14 -2.39 5.70 -1.57
C VAL A 14 -2.15 5.99 -3.04
N SER A 15 -1.67 7.20 -3.32
CA SER A 15 -1.13 7.62 -4.61
C SER A 15 0.34 7.99 -4.47
N GLU A 16 1.09 8.01 -5.57
CA GLU A 16 2.49 8.46 -5.56
C GLU A 16 2.62 9.88 -5.00
N GLY A 17 3.65 10.11 -4.18
CA GLY A 17 3.92 11.38 -3.50
C GLY A 17 3.03 11.67 -2.28
N GLN A 18 2.07 10.81 -1.95
CA GLN A 18 1.22 10.98 -0.78
C GLN A 18 1.93 10.57 0.52
N THR A 19 1.88 11.43 1.52
CA THR A 19 2.23 11.06 2.90
C THR A 19 1.04 10.38 3.56
N VAL A 20 1.24 9.16 4.07
CA VAL A 20 0.22 8.38 4.79
C VAL A 20 0.67 8.11 6.23
N ARG A 21 -0.26 8.17 7.18
CA ARG A 21 -0.01 7.81 8.57
C ARG A 21 -0.37 6.35 8.80
N LEU A 22 0.60 5.57 9.23
CA LEU A 22 0.45 4.14 9.53
C LEU A 22 0.60 3.89 11.03
N GLU A 23 0.32 2.65 11.44
CA GLU A 23 0.77 2.15 12.73
C GLU A 23 2.32 2.10 12.76
N LYS A 24 2.89 1.98 13.96
CA LYS A 24 4.35 1.96 14.14
C LYS A 24 4.98 0.83 13.30
N LEU A 25 5.99 1.18 12.52
CA LEU A 25 6.86 0.24 11.81
C LEU A 25 8.23 0.25 12.50
N ASP A 26 8.83 -0.93 12.68
CA ASP A 26 10.17 -1.06 13.26
C ASP A 26 11.25 -0.91 12.18
N ILE A 27 11.30 0.29 11.57
CA ILE A 27 12.27 0.70 10.54
C ILE A 27 12.88 2.04 10.93
N ALA A 28 14.11 2.32 10.50
CA ALA A 28 14.72 3.61 10.79
C ALA A 28 14.09 4.73 9.94
N THR A 29 14.11 5.96 10.47
CA THR A 29 13.62 7.12 9.71
C THR A 29 14.49 7.35 8.47
N GLY A 30 13.85 7.51 7.32
CA GLY A 30 14.53 7.71 6.03
C GLY A 30 14.86 6.41 5.30
N GLU A 31 14.65 5.25 5.90
CA GLU A 31 14.74 3.97 5.18
C GLU A 31 13.53 3.72 4.30
N ALA A 32 13.76 3.01 3.19
CA ALA A 32 12.71 2.54 2.32
C ALA A 32 11.98 1.35 2.96
N VAL A 33 10.68 1.28 2.75
CA VAL A 33 9.85 0.14 3.16
C VAL A 33 9.08 -0.37 1.95
N GLU A 34 9.06 -1.69 1.79
CA GLU A 34 8.33 -2.37 0.72
C GLU A 34 7.09 -3.06 1.29
N PHE A 35 5.93 -2.80 0.68
CA PHE A 35 4.69 -3.50 0.97
C PHE A 35 4.41 -4.50 -0.15
N ALA A 36 4.83 -5.75 0.04
CA ALA A 36 4.67 -6.81 -0.96
C ALA A 36 3.17 -7.17 -1.22
N GLU A 37 2.34 -7.04 -0.20
CA GLU A 37 0.91 -7.34 -0.27
C GLU A 37 0.09 -6.12 -0.69
N VAL A 38 0.01 -5.92 -2.00
CA VAL A 38 -0.87 -4.92 -2.62
C VAL A 38 -2.17 -5.58 -3.05
N LEU A 39 -3.26 -5.19 -2.39
CA LEU A 39 -4.61 -5.73 -2.62
C LEU A 39 -5.21 -5.24 -3.93
N MET A 40 -4.88 -4.03 -4.36
CA MET A 40 -5.40 -3.47 -5.60
C MET A 40 -4.48 -2.40 -6.16
N ILE A 41 -4.39 -2.30 -7.49
CA ILE A 41 -3.78 -1.18 -8.21
C ILE A 41 -4.76 -0.70 -9.26
N ALA A 42 -5.02 0.60 -9.31
CA ALA A 42 -5.87 1.23 -10.31
C ALA A 42 -5.11 2.32 -11.05
N ASN A 43 -5.06 2.19 -12.38
CA ASN A 43 -4.42 3.12 -13.28
C ASN A 43 -5.36 3.49 -14.44
N GLY A 44 -6.13 4.57 -14.26
CA GLY A 44 -7.16 4.97 -15.22
C GLY A 44 -8.26 3.91 -15.28
N GLU A 45 -8.45 3.30 -16.44
CA GLU A 45 -9.42 2.23 -16.68
C GLU A 45 -8.87 0.83 -16.31
N GLU A 46 -7.55 0.69 -16.15
CA GLU A 46 -6.92 -0.57 -15.78
C GLU A 46 -6.98 -0.78 -14.25
N ILE A 47 -7.71 -1.82 -13.80
CA ILE A 47 -7.79 -2.20 -12.39
C ILE A 47 -7.26 -3.62 -12.22
N LYS A 48 -6.20 -3.76 -11.42
CA LYS A 48 -5.63 -5.04 -10.98
C LYS A 48 -6.06 -5.30 -9.55
N ILE A 49 -6.84 -6.36 -9.33
CA ILE A 49 -7.26 -6.80 -8.00
C ILE A 49 -6.41 -8.02 -7.62
N GLY A 50 -5.71 -7.93 -6.50
CA GLY A 50 -4.98 -9.04 -5.90
C GLY A 50 -5.95 -10.15 -5.53
N ARG A 51 -5.84 -11.31 -6.20
CA ARG A 51 -6.64 -12.49 -5.87
C ARG A 51 -6.00 -13.18 -4.68
N SER A 52 -6.54 -12.94 -3.50
CA SER A 52 -6.23 -13.58 -2.21
C SER A 52 -4.76 -13.99 -2.04
N PHE A 53 -4.00 -13.16 -1.35
CA PHE A 53 -2.80 -13.63 -0.65
C PHE A 53 -3.31 -14.51 0.51
N ARG A 54 -3.15 -15.83 0.40
CA ARG A 54 -3.49 -16.79 1.46
C ARG A 54 -2.30 -16.91 2.41
#